data_AF-A0A0D5M0A0-F1
#
_entry.id   AF-A0A0D5M0A0-F1
#
_cell.length_a   1.000
_cell.length_b   1.000
_cell.length_c   1.000
_cell.angle_alpha   90.00
_cell.angle_beta   90.00
_cell.angle_gamma   90.00
#
_symmetry.space_group_name_H-M   'P 1'
#
loop_
_entity.id
_entity.type
_entity.pdbx_description
1 polymer ?
#
loop_
_entity_poly.entity_id
_entity_poly.type
_entity_poly.pdbx_seq_one_letter_code
_entity_poly.pdbx_strand_id
1 'polypeptide(L)'
;MSEDFKTNAEKYLYSRDQFRKLAQHKFLEFNEHSNLLIASTNELIASITLFCSGRSFREIDNGLYCADLMVSFCRSHFIASDLVLGGDLVDGAVIIRKQMELLARLNELKSGADIERLIRKTPNIKHLKSGLKRLYSEYSEVAHSASPKVMELLGRRDYESGVYTLVYPDFQENAYVSLQHLILSAFEYYVWAANFLSDNFEDYDAAYHSKLFEKSFETHNRIYTGKPISELGT
;
A
#
# COMPACT_ATOMS: atom_id res chain seq x y z
N MET A 1 -16.06 -10.50 31.20
CA MET A 1 -14.93 -10.80 32.11
C MET A 1 -14.03 -9.57 32.13
N SER A 2 -13.72 -8.98 33.29
CA SER A 2 -12.69 -7.94 33.35
C SER A 2 -11.33 -8.62 33.25
N GLU A 3 -10.56 -8.31 32.21
CA GLU A 3 -9.16 -8.73 32.16
C GLU A 3 -8.36 -7.99 33.23
N ASP A 4 -7.52 -8.73 33.95
CA ASP A 4 -6.67 -8.19 35.01
C ASP A 4 -5.30 -7.80 34.39
N PHE A 5 -5.15 -6.52 34.03
CA PHE A 5 -3.92 -5.99 33.45
C PHE A 5 -2.90 -5.64 34.54
N LYS A 6 -1.64 -6.05 34.37
CA LYS A 6 -0.56 -5.78 35.34
C LYS A 6 0.08 -4.41 35.13
N THR A 7 -0.01 -3.84 33.93
CA THR A 7 0.55 -2.51 33.62
C THR A 7 -0.37 -1.67 32.74
N ASN A 8 -0.17 -0.35 32.77
CA ASN A 8 -0.84 0.58 31.84
C ASN A 8 -0.49 0.29 30.37
N ALA A 9 0.73 -0.19 30.10
CA ALA A 9 1.16 -0.54 28.76
C ALA A 9 0.38 -1.76 28.21
N GLU A 10 0.20 -2.81 29.02
CA GLU A 10 -0.62 -3.97 28.66
C GLU A 10 -2.07 -3.56 28.38
N LYS A 11 -2.66 -2.74 29.27
CA LYS A 11 -4.01 -2.22 29.09
C LYS A 11 -4.15 -1.42 27.79
N TYR A 12 -3.17 -0.56 27.48
CA TYR A 12 -3.17 0.25 26.26
C TYR A 12 -3.04 -0.63 25.01
N LEU A 13 -2.10 -1.58 24.99
CA LEU A 13 -1.88 -2.48 23.85
C LEU A 13 -3.12 -3.35 23.58
N TYR A 14 -3.73 -3.89 24.64
CA TYR A 14 -4.99 -4.62 24.52
C TYR A 14 -6.10 -3.74 23.95
N SER A 15 -6.30 -2.54 24.52
CA SER A 15 -7.34 -1.62 24.04
C SER A 15 -7.11 -1.25 22.57
N ARG A 16 -5.87 -0.92 22.20
CA ARG A 16 -5.49 -0.60 20.81
C ARG A 16 -5.83 -1.74 19.85
N ASP A 17 -5.53 -2.99 20.22
CA ASP A 17 -5.87 -4.16 19.41
C ASP A 17 -7.38 -4.32 19.22
N GLN A 18 -8.18 -4.14 20.28
CA GLN A 18 -9.64 -4.18 20.19
C GLN A 18 -10.21 -3.08 19.27
N PHE A 19 -9.71 -1.85 19.41
CA PHE A 19 -10.12 -0.72 18.56
C PHE A 19 -9.74 -0.95 17.10
N ARG A 20 -8.55 -1.50 16.82
CA ARG A 20 -8.14 -1.87 15.46
C ARG A 20 -9.03 -2.97 14.87
N LYS A 21 -9.36 -4.00 15.64
CA LYS A 21 -10.30 -5.07 15.20
C LYS A 21 -11.69 -4.50 14.88
N LEU A 22 -12.17 -3.57 15.71
CA LEU A 22 -13.43 -2.88 15.45
C LEU A 22 -13.36 -2.02 14.18
N ALA A 23 -12.25 -1.30 13.97
CA ALA A 23 -12.03 -0.52 12.75
C ALA A 23 -12.01 -1.42 11.50
N GLN A 24 -11.33 -2.57 11.57
CA GLN A 24 -11.30 -3.57 10.49
C GLN A 24 -12.69 -4.12 10.19
N HIS A 25 -13.46 -4.46 11.22
CA HIS A 25 -14.83 -4.93 11.05
C HIS A 25 -15.69 -3.88 10.32
N LYS A 26 -15.72 -2.65 10.83
CA LYS A 26 -16.44 -1.53 10.20
C LYS A 26 -15.96 -1.28 8.77
N PHE A 27 -14.66 -1.37 8.52
CA PHE A 27 -14.09 -1.24 7.18
C PHE A 27 -14.67 -2.27 6.23
N LEU A 28 -14.70 -3.55 6.62
CA LEU A 28 -15.19 -4.64 5.78
C LEU A 28 -16.71 -4.62 5.62
N GLU A 29 -17.45 -4.14 6.62
CA GLU A 29 -18.91 -3.92 6.53
C GLU A 29 -19.27 -2.79 5.57
N PHE A 30 -18.41 -1.78 5.43
CA PHE A 30 -18.69 -0.60 4.62
C PHE A 30 -18.82 -0.91 3.12
N ASN A 31 -18.12 -1.95 2.61
CA ASN A 31 -18.25 -2.39 1.22
C ASN A 31 -17.97 -3.90 1.10
N GLU A 32 -18.95 -4.64 0.58
CA GLU A 32 -18.91 -6.11 0.47
C GLU A 32 -17.79 -6.64 -0.44
N HIS A 33 -17.28 -5.83 -1.37
CA HIS A 33 -16.21 -6.22 -2.29
C HIS A 33 -14.80 -5.94 -1.75
N SER A 34 -14.68 -5.17 -0.66
CA SER A 34 -13.38 -4.79 -0.10
C SER A 34 -12.54 -5.98 0.30
N ASN A 35 -13.15 -6.97 0.95
CA ASN A 35 -12.43 -8.18 1.36
C ASN A 35 -11.82 -8.92 0.17
N LEU A 36 -12.59 -9.01 -0.93
CA LEU A 36 -12.11 -9.66 -2.15
C LEU A 36 -10.95 -8.87 -2.78
N LEU A 37 -11.02 -7.54 -2.82
CA LEU A 37 -9.96 -6.69 -3.37
C LEU A 37 -8.66 -6.82 -2.56
N ILE A 38 -8.78 -6.78 -1.23
CA ILE A 38 -7.64 -6.93 -0.32
C ILE A 38 -7.01 -8.30 -0.52
N ALA A 39 -7.82 -9.36 -0.50
CA ALA A 39 -7.33 -10.73 -0.65
C ALA A 39 -6.65 -10.96 -2.00
N SER A 40 -7.25 -10.53 -3.12
CA SER A 40 -6.68 -10.71 -4.46
C SER A 40 -5.40 -9.91 -4.66
N THR A 41 -5.33 -8.68 -4.15
CA THR A 41 -4.12 -7.85 -4.25
C THR A 41 -3.01 -8.37 -3.35
N ASN A 42 -3.34 -8.83 -2.15
CA ASN A 42 -2.36 -9.45 -1.24
C ASN A 42 -1.82 -10.75 -1.83
N GLU A 43 -2.65 -11.57 -2.48
CA GLU A 43 -2.22 -12.77 -3.19
C GLU A 43 -1.28 -12.43 -4.36
N LEU A 44 -1.58 -11.37 -5.13
CA LEU A 44 -0.69 -10.89 -6.19
C LEU A 44 0.69 -10.49 -5.66
N ILE A 45 0.76 -9.72 -4.57
CA ILE A 45 2.04 -9.33 -3.98
C ILE A 45 2.75 -10.54 -3.34
N ALA A 46 2.02 -11.42 -2.67
CA ALA A 46 2.58 -12.63 -2.05
C ALA A 46 3.18 -13.58 -3.10
N SER A 47 2.47 -13.84 -4.19
CA SER A 47 2.93 -14.71 -5.28
C SER A 47 4.21 -14.18 -5.95
N ILE A 48 4.30 -12.88 -6.25
CA ILE A 48 5.54 -12.26 -6.74
C ILE A 48 6.67 -12.40 -5.71
N THR A 49 6.37 -12.16 -4.43
CA THR A 49 7.35 -12.28 -3.34
C THR A 49 7.90 -13.70 -3.24
N LEU A 50 7.02 -14.70 -3.29
CA LEU A 50 7.38 -16.11 -3.24
C LEU A 50 8.18 -16.53 -4.48
N PHE A 51 7.81 -16.04 -5.66
CA PHE A 51 8.59 -16.29 -6.87
C PHE A 51 10.03 -15.77 -6.72
N CYS A 52 10.22 -14.56 -6.20
CA CYS A 52 11.54 -13.96 -6.01
C CYS A 52 12.35 -14.61 -4.87
N SER A 53 11.70 -15.32 -3.95
CA SER A 53 12.32 -15.89 -2.77
C SER A 53 13.38 -16.94 -3.14
N GLY A 54 14.60 -16.77 -2.62
CA GLY A 54 15.71 -17.69 -2.86
C GLY A 54 16.38 -17.55 -4.23
N ARG A 55 15.93 -16.62 -5.08
CA ARG A 55 16.55 -16.37 -6.40
C ARG A 55 17.71 -15.38 -6.30
N SER A 56 18.71 -15.58 -7.16
CA SER A 56 19.85 -14.66 -7.31
C SER A 56 19.54 -13.61 -8.37
N PHE A 57 19.81 -12.34 -8.04
CA PHE A 57 19.71 -11.19 -8.94
C PHE A 57 21.09 -10.64 -9.30
N ARG A 58 22.17 -11.37 -8.97
CA ARG A 58 23.56 -10.89 -9.08
C ARG A 58 24.00 -10.62 -10.52
N GLU A 59 23.55 -11.46 -11.46
CA GLU A 59 23.94 -11.38 -12.87
C GLU A 59 23.07 -10.41 -13.68
N ILE A 60 22.07 -9.80 -13.04
CA ILE A 60 21.19 -8.82 -13.67
C ILE A 60 21.77 -7.43 -13.42
N ASP A 61 21.80 -6.58 -14.45
CA ASP A 61 22.25 -5.20 -14.28
C ASP A 61 21.41 -4.47 -13.23
N ASN A 62 22.08 -3.84 -12.26
CA ASN A 62 21.47 -3.24 -11.07
C ASN A 62 20.59 -4.19 -10.23
N GLY A 63 20.64 -5.50 -10.50
CA GLY A 63 19.69 -6.49 -10.01
C GLY A 63 19.64 -6.62 -8.49
N LEU A 64 20.79 -6.52 -7.81
CA LEU A 64 20.84 -6.54 -6.35
C LEU A 64 20.08 -5.37 -5.74
N TYR A 65 20.25 -4.15 -6.29
CA TYR A 65 19.54 -2.98 -5.78
C TYR A 65 18.04 -3.04 -6.11
N CYS A 66 17.68 -3.51 -7.30
CA CYS A 66 16.28 -3.81 -7.65
C CYS A 66 15.67 -4.80 -6.66
N ALA A 67 16.37 -5.89 -6.31
CA ALA A 67 15.91 -6.87 -5.35
C ALA A 67 15.68 -6.26 -3.95
N ASP A 68 16.59 -5.41 -3.47
CA ASP A 68 16.44 -4.70 -2.20
C ASP A 68 15.19 -3.80 -2.19
N LEU A 69 14.95 -3.07 -3.28
CA LEU A 69 13.77 -2.22 -3.45
C LEU A 69 12.48 -3.04 -3.51
N MET A 70 12.49 -4.17 -4.24
CA MET A 70 11.36 -5.12 -4.29
C MET A 70 11.05 -5.69 -2.91
N VAL A 71 12.05 -6.16 -2.16
CA VAL A 71 11.87 -6.68 -0.80
C VAL A 71 11.29 -5.61 0.12
N SER A 72 11.79 -4.37 0.02
CA SER A 72 11.24 -3.24 0.79
C SER A 72 9.79 -2.95 0.43
N PHE A 73 9.41 -3.03 -0.87
CA PHE A 73 8.03 -2.85 -1.32
C PHE A 73 7.12 -3.96 -0.78
N CYS A 74 7.46 -5.23 -1.03
CA CYS A 74 6.67 -6.39 -0.64
C CYS A 74 6.40 -6.45 0.87
N ARG A 75 7.45 -6.25 1.69
CA ARG A 75 7.30 -6.27 3.16
C ARG A 75 6.44 -5.11 3.66
N SER A 76 6.58 -3.94 3.06
CA SER A 76 5.84 -2.76 3.50
C SER A 76 4.37 -2.76 3.05
N HIS A 77 4.03 -3.48 1.96
CA HIS A 77 2.66 -3.62 1.47
C HIS A 77 1.71 -4.20 2.52
N PHE A 78 2.09 -5.32 3.15
CA PHE A 78 1.25 -5.97 4.16
C PHE A 78 1.10 -5.10 5.42
N ILE A 79 2.15 -4.35 5.78
CA ILE A 79 2.11 -3.42 6.92
C ILE A 79 1.17 -2.25 6.60
N ALA A 80 1.27 -1.66 5.40
CA ALA A 80 0.37 -0.59 4.98
C ALA A 80 -1.08 -1.07 4.92
N SER A 81 -1.33 -2.28 4.40
CA SER A 81 -2.67 -2.88 4.37
C SER A 81 -3.24 -3.03 5.78
N ASP A 82 -2.47 -3.59 6.71
CA ASP A 82 -2.90 -3.77 8.10
C ASP A 82 -3.17 -2.42 8.82
N LEU A 83 -2.32 -1.40 8.62
CA LEU A 83 -2.52 -0.06 9.18
C LEU A 83 -3.77 0.62 8.61
N VAL A 84 -3.98 0.57 7.29
CA VAL A 84 -5.15 1.16 6.64
C VAL A 84 -6.44 0.51 7.14
N LEU A 85 -6.48 -0.81 7.22
CA LEU A 85 -7.65 -1.54 7.72
C LEU A 85 -7.86 -1.32 9.22
N GLY A 86 -6.78 -1.16 9.98
CA GLY A 86 -6.80 -0.88 11.42
C GLY A 86 -7.18 0.55 11.80
N GLY A 87 -7.31 1.47 10.84
CA GLY A 87 -7.62 2.88 11.09
C GLY A 87 -6.41 3.77 11.43
N ASP A 88 -5.19 3.25 11.32
CA ASP A 88 -3.92 3.97 11.55
C ASP A 88 -3.47 4.70 10.28
N LEU A 89 -4.31 5.63 9.78
CA LEU A 89 -4.16 6.20 8.43
C LEU A 89 -2.92 7.07 8.24
N VAL A 90 -2.45 7.75 9.29
CA VAL A 90 -1.24 8.58 9.21
C VAL A 90 0.00 7.70 9.00
N ASP A 91 0.13 6.62 9.76
CA ASP A 91 1.25 5.68 9.61
C ASP A 91 1.13 4.91 8.29
N GLY A 92 -0.09 4.51 7.90
CA GLY A 92 -0.35 3.92 6.59
C GLY A 92 0.10 4.85 5.45
N ALA A 93 -0.18 6.14 5.56
CA ALA A 93 0.22 7.14 4.58
C ALA A 93 1.75 7.32 4.47
N VAL A 94 2.48 7.25 5.58
CA VAL A 94 3.95 7.24 5.57
C VAL A 94 4.49 6.06 4.76
N ILE A 95 3.88 4.88 4.92
CA ILE A 95 4.31 3.69 4.17
C ILE A 95 3.94 3.79 2.69
N ILE A 96 2.74 4.25 2.35
CA ILE A 96 2.34 4.45 0.94
C ILE A 96 3.28 5.46 0.26
N ARG A 97 3.65 6.56 0.94
CA ARG A 97 4.64 7.52 0.44
C ARG A 97 5.99 6.84 0.14
N LYS A 98 6.48 6.01 1.07
CA LYS A 98 7.71 5.22 0.87
C LYS A 98 7.56 4.29 -0.34
N GLN A 99 6.43 3.62 -0.52
CA GLN A 99 6.19 2.75 -1.67
C GLN A 99 6.22 3.52 -3.00
N MET A 100 5.66 4.72 -3.04
CA MET A 100 5.75 5.61 -4.21
C MET A 100 7.20 5.98 -4.53
N GLU A 101 8.01 6.28 -3.52
CA GLU A 101 9.45 6.55 -3.70
C GLU A 101 10.21 5.31 -4.21
N LEU A 102 9.90 4.13 -3.70
CA LEU A 102 10.48 2.86 -4.18
C LEU A 102 10.13 2.61 -5.65
N LEU A 103 8.86 2.78 -6.03
CA LEU A 103 8.41 2.62 -7.42
C LEU A 103 9.04 3.64 -8.35
N ALA A 104 9.17 4.90 -7.91
CA ALA A 104 9.89 5.92 -8.66
C ALA A 104 11.35 5.48 -8.90
N ARG A 105 12.03 4.95 -7.88
CA ARG A 105 13.40 4.46 -7.99
C ARG A 105 13.53 3.27 -8.93
N LEU A 106 12.63 2.30 -8.84
CA LEU A 106 12.59 1.14 -9.73
C LEU A 106 12.40 1.57 -11.20
N ASN A 107 11.56 2.58 -11.44
CA ASN A 107 11.36 3.14 -12.77
C ASN A 107 12.55 3.98 -13.27
N GLU A 108 13.27 4.68 -12.39
CA GLU A 108 14.53 5.36 -12.74
C GLU A 108 15.58 4.34 -13.22
N LEU A 109 15.77 3.25 -12.47
CA LEU A 109 16.71 2.18 -12.84
C LEU A 109 16.31 1.54 -14.17
N LYS A 110 15.03 1.23 -14.36
CA LYS A 110 14.51 0.71 -15.65
C LYS A 110 14.74 1.67 -16.82
N SER A 111 14.81 2.97 -16.58
CA SER A 111 15.11 3.99 -17.60
C SER A 111 16.61 4.15 -17.91
N GLY A 112 17.48 3.33 -17.30
CA GLY A 112 18.93 3.37 -17.50
C GLY A 112 19.64 4.42 -16.64
N ALA A 113 19.03 4.85 -15.54
CA ALA A 113 19.69 5.77 -14.62
C ALA A 113 20.85 5.09 -13.87
N ASP A 114 22.03 5.70 -13.94
CA ASP A 114 23.24 5.25 -13.27
C ASP A 114 23.11 5.30 -11.73
N ILE A 115 23.30 4.14 -11.07
CA ILE A 115 23.20 3.98 -9.61
C ILE A 115 24.03 5.02 -8.87
N GLU A 116 25.25 5.32 -9.30
CA GLU A 116 26.12 6.27 -8.58
C GLU A 116 25.49 7.65 -8.47
N ARG A 117 24.69 8.04 -9.48
CA ARG A 117 23.96 9.30 -9.49
C ARG A 117 22.68 9.27 -8.64
N LEU A 118 22.20 8.08 -8.28
CA LEU A 118 20.97 7.87 -7.50
C LEU A 118 21.25 7.73 -6.00
N ILE A 119 22.45 7.27 -5.62
CA ILE A 119 22.86 7.12 -4.23
C ILE A 119 22.67 8.45 -3.48
N ARG A 120 22.05 8.36 -2.28
CA ARG A 120 21.74 9.50 -1.38
C ARG A 120 20.84 10.58 -1.97
N LYS A 121 20.21 10.35 -3.13
CA LYS A 121 19.19 11.26 -3.66
C LYS A 121 17.79 10.75 -3.35
N THR A 122 16.85 11.66 -3.17
CA THR A 122 15.43 11.33 -3.16
C THR A 122 15.02 10.83 -4.55
N PRO A 123 14.25 9.73 -4.66
CA PRO A 123 13.76 9.25 -5.95
C PRO A 123 12.95 10.31 -6.70
N ASN A 124 13.15 10.41 -8.02
CA ASN A 124 12.40 11.37 -8.83
C ASN A 124 11.01 10.82 -9.18
N ILE A 125 10.01 11.24 -8.41
CA ILE A 125 8.59 10.90 -8.55
C ILE A 125 7.98 11.16 -9.93
N LYS A 126 8.63 11.92 -10.83
CA LYS A 126 8.21 12.03 -12.23
C LYS A 126 8.26 10.68 -12.97
N HIS A 127 9.02 9.71 -12.46
CA HIS A 127 9.12 8.37 -13.05
C HIS A 127 7.96 7.43 -12.70
N LEU A 128 7.11 7.80 -11.73
CA LEU A 128 5.86 7.08 -11.47
C LEU A 128 4.97 7.10 -12.72
N LYS A 129 4.39 5.95 -13.04
CA LYS A 129 3.60 5.73 -14.26
C LYS A 129 2.10 5.91 -14.04
N SER A 130 1.63 5.75 -12.81
CA SER A 130 0.21 5.91 -12.46
C SER A 130 -0.16 7.35 -12.06
N GLY A 131 -1.44 7.54 -11.72
CA GLY A 131 -1.96 8.77 -11.10
C GLY A 131 -1.35 9.10 -9.74
N LEU A 132 -0.63 8.15 -9.11
CA LEU A 132 -0.01 8.31 -7.78
C LEU A 132 0.89 9.55 -7.69
N LYS A 133 1.59 9.92 -8.77
CA LYS A 133 2.45 11.11 -8.78
C LYS A 133 1.76 12.40 -8.35
N ARG A 134 0.45 12.53 -8.57
CA ARG A 134 -0.35 13.71 -8.20
C ARG A 134 -0.62 13.78 -6.70
N LEU A 135 -0.60 12.63 -6.03
CA LEU A 135 -0.91 12.47 -4.61
C LEU A 135 0.33 12.58 -3.72
N TYR A 136 1.52 12.54 -4.31
CA TYR A 136 2.78 12.50 -3.56
C TYR A 136 2.93 13.68 -2.60
N SER A 137 2.53 14.89 -3.00
CA SER A 137 2.61 16.07 -2.14
C SER A 137 1.73 15.92 -0.90
N GLU A 138 0.51 15.43 -1.03
CA GLU A 138 -0.42 15.23 0.08
C GLU A 138 0.12 14.17 1.06
N TYR A 139 0.62 13.05 0.53
CA TYR A 139 1.29 12.04 1.35
C TYR A 139 2.54 12.58 2.05
N SER A 140 3.28 13.49 1.41
CA SER A 140 4.43 14.15 2.03
C SER A 140 4.02 15.10 3.14
N GLU A 141 2.89 15.80 3.01
CA GLU A 141 2.34 16.62 4.08
C GLU A 141 1.91 15.77 5.29
N VAL A 142 1.22 14.65 5.06
CA VAL A 142 0.82 13.72 6.12
C VAL A 142 2.05 13.18 6.86
N ALA A 143 3.07 12.72 6.12
CA ALA A 143 4.28 12.15 6.69
C ALA A 143 5.13 13.14 7.51
N HIS A 144 4.97 14.44 7.27
CA HIS A 144 5.65 15.50 8.02
C HIS A 144 4.76 16.20 9.04
N SER A 145 3.52 15.73 9.23
CA SER A 145 2.53 16.41 10.07
C SER A 145 2.39 17.90 9.73
N ALA A 146 2.43 18.23 8.43
CA ALA A 146 2.69 19.59 7.96
C ALA A 146 1.54 20.58 8.22
N SER A 147 0.32 20.11 8.44
CA SER A 147 -0.83 20.98 8.72
C SER A 147 -1.89 20.32 9.61
N PRO A 148 -2.70 21.10 10.36
CA PRO A 148 -3.82 20.57 11.12
C PRO A 148 -4.87 19.83 10.29
N LYS A 149 -4.97 20.15 8.99
CA LYS A 149 -5.88 19.51 8.04
C LYS A 149 -5.49 18.05 7.79
N VAL A 150 -4.22 17.77 7.52
CA VAL A 150 -3.76 16.39 7.30
C VAL A 150 -3.82 15.53 8.57
N MET A 151 -3.80 16.16 9.74
CA MET A 151 -3.95 15.48 11.03
C MET A 151 -5.40 15.07 11.34
N GLU A 152 -6.37 15.45 10.52
CA GLU A 152 -7.75 14.95 10.64
C GLU A 152 -7.84 13.44 10.41
N LEU A 153 -6.88 12.88 9.66
CA LEU A 153 -6.71 11.43 9.45
C LEU A 153 -6.43 10.65 10.75
N LEU A 154 -6.18 11.32 11.88
CA LEU A 154 -6.09 10.71 13.21
C LEU A 154 -7.47 10.38 13.82
N GLY A 155 -8.57 10.46 13.06
CA GLY A 155 -9.90 10.11 13.55
C GLY A 155 -10.62 11.27 14.21
N ARG A 156 -10.55 12.47 13.62
CA ARG A 156 -11.30 13.62 14.13
C ARG A 156 -12.80 13.35 14.08
N ARG A 157 -13.49 13.53 15.21
CA ARG A 157 -14.95 13.40 15.33
C ARG A 157 -15.56 14.60 16.02
N ASP A 158 -16.73 15.01 15.51
CA ASP A 158 -17.58 16.01 16.12
C ASP A 158 -18.56 15.34 17.10
N TYR A 159 -18.58 15.83 18.33
CA TYR A 159 -19.53 15.47 19.37
C TYR A 159 -20.27 16.73 19.82
N GLU A 160 -21.39 16.58 20.54
CA GLU A 160 -22.14 17.72 21.09
C GLU A 160 -21.26 18.64 21.96
N SER A 161 -20.25 18.08 22.63
CA SER A 161 -19.31 18.80 23.50
C SER A 161 -18.09 19.40 22.77
N GLY A 162 -17.95 19.20 21.46
CA GLY A 162 -16.86 19.74 20.65
C GLY A 162 -16.20 18.72 19.73
N VAL A 163 -15.04 19.11 19.19
CA VAL A 163 -14.26 18.33 18.22
C VAL A 163 -13.12 17.60 18.93
N TYR A 164 -13.02 16.28 18.75
CA TYR A 164 -12.03 15.46 19.42
C TYR A 164 -11.20 14.67 18.41
N THR A 165 -9.92 14.44 18.75
CA THR A 165 -9.05 13.49 18.03
C THR A 165 -8.92 12.23 18.88
N LEU A 166 -9.20 11.08 18.29
CA LEU A 166 -9.21 9.81 19.01
C LEU A 166 -7.78 9.36 19.32
N VAL A 167 -7.57 8.84 20.53
CA VAL A 167 -6.28 8.27 20.94
C VAL A 167 -6.11 6.84 20.40
N TYR A 168 -7.22 6.13 20.24
CA TYR A 168 -7.24 4.81 19.64
C TYR A 168 -7.68 4.90 18.18
N PRO A 169 -7.18 3.99 17.32
CA PRO A 169 -7.58 3.95 15.93
C PRO A 169 -9.08 3.70 15.78
N ASP A 170 -9.68 4.29 14.76
CA ASP A 170 -11.09 4.08 14.46
C ASP A 170 -11.29 4.14 12.94
N PHE A 171 -12.36 3.50 12.49
CA PHE A 171 -12.72 3.52 11.08
C PHE A 171 -13.11 4.94 10.65
N GLN A 172 -12.53 5.36 9.53
CA GLN A 172 -12.84 6.58 8.81
C GLN A 172 -13.01 6.24 7.33
N GLU A 173 -13.91 6.91 6.62
CA GLU A 173 -14.11 6.69 5.18
C GLU A 173 -12.84 6.93 4.36
N ASN A 174 -11.95 7.82 4.83
CA ASN A 174 -10.62 8.05 4.24
C ASN A 174 -9.73 6.79 4.20
N ALA A 175 -10.06 5.75 4.96
CA ALA A 175 -9.41 4.44 4.85
C ALA A 175 -9.62 3.83 3.46
N TYR A 176 -10.76 4.07 2.80
CA TYR A 176 -11.03 3.58 1.44
C TYR A 176 -10.21 4.32 0.39
N VAL A 177 -9.98 5.62 0.59
CA VAL A 177 -9.07 6.41 -0.27
C VAL A 177 -7.64 5.89 -0.11
N SER A 178 -7.23 5.66 1.14
CA SER A 178 -5.90 5.10 1.44
C SER A 178 -5.72 3.70 0.86
N LEU A 179 -6.76 2.85 0.94
CA LEU A 179 -6.76 1.54 0.30
C LEU A 179 -6.62 1.69 -1.21
N GLN A 180 -7.40 2.56 -1.86
CA GLN A 180 -7.31 2.78 -3.31
C GLN A 180 -5.88 3.10 -3.74
N HIS A 181 -5.22 4.02 -3.06
CA HIS A 181 -3.86 4.42 -3.38
C HIS A 181 -2.84 3.30 -3.12
N LEU A 182 -3.01 2.52 -2.05
CA LEU A 182 -2.21 1.32 -1.79
C LEU A 182 -2.37 0.30 -2.93
N ILE A 183 -3.59 0.02 -3.37
CA ILE A 183 -3.88 -0.90 -4.48
C ILE A 183 -3.29 -0.40 -5.79
N LEU A 184 -3.40 0.90 -6.10
CA LEU A 184 -2.77 1.49 -7.28
C LEU A 184 -1.24 1.33 -7.25
N SER A 185 -0.62 1.43 -6.06
CA SER A 185 0.81 1.19 -5.91
C SER A 185 1.17 -0.27 -6.16
N ALA A 186 0.34 -1.21 -5.70
CA ALA A 186 0.50 -2.65 -5.96
C ALA A 186 0.33 -2.98 -7.46
N PHE A 187 -0.60 -2.32 -8.15
CA PHE A 187 -0.77 -2.46 -9.60
C PHE A 187 0.43 -1.96 -10.39
N GLU A 188 0.95 -0.77 -10.05
CA GLU A 188 2.16 -0.25 -10.69
C GLU A 188 3.38 -1.14 -10.39
N TYR A 189 3.51 -1.63 -9.15
CA TYR A 189 4.53 -2.61 -8.79
C TYR A 189 4.43 -3.87 -9.62
N TYR A 190 3.23 -4.46 -9.75
CA TYR A 190 3.01 -5.64 -10.57
C TYR A 190 3.45 -5.42 -12.01
N VAL A 191 3.03 -4.31 -12.65
CA VAL A 191 3.41 -4.02 -14.03
C VAL A 191 4.93 -3.90 -14.16
N TRP A 192 5.59 -3.24 -13.20
CA TRP A 192 7.05 -3.16 -13.20
C TRP A 192 7.69 -4.55 -13.03
N ALA A 193 7.26 -5.30 -12.01
CA ALA A 193 7.82 -6.59 -11.63
C ALA A 193 7.58 -7.66 -12.69
N ALA A 194 6.39 -7.74 -13.28
CA ALA A 194 6.09 -8.71 -14.32
C ALA A 194 6.98 -8.54 -15.55
N ASN A 195 7.22 -7.30 -15.98
CA ASN A 195 8.17 -7.03 -17.06
C ASN A 195 9.59 -7.41 -16.65
N PHE A 196 10.05 -6.91 -15.50
CA PHE A 196 11.40 -7.18 -15.02
C PHE A 196 11.68 -8.67 -14.85
N LEU A 197 10.74 -9.42 -14.29
CA LEU A 197 10.90 -10.85 -14.06
C LEU A 197 10.81 -11.65 -15.37
N SER A 198 9.92 -11.28 -16.29
CA SER A 198 9.86 -11.92 -17.62
C SER A 198 11.15 -11.73 -18.41
N ASP A 199 11.77 -10.56 -18.30
CA ASP A 199 13.01 -10.24 -19.02
C ASP A 199 14.23 -10.98 -18.46
N ASN A 200 14.18 -11.45 -17.19
CA ASN A 200 15.35 -11.95 -16.47
C ASN A 200 15.23 -13.39 -15.95
N PHE A 201 14.04 -13.98 -15.95
CA PHE A 201 13.81 -15.33 -15.45
C PHE A 201 12.90 -16.11 -16.41
N GLU A 202 13.45 -17.10 -17.10
CA GLU A 202 12.74 -17.91 -18.09
C GLU A 202 11.56 -18.71 -17.51
N ASP A 203 11.64 -19.04 -16.22
CA ASP A 203 10.61 -19.81 -15.49
C ASP A 203 9.55 -18.94 -14.81
N TYR A 204 9.52 -17.64 -15.12
CA TYR A 204 8.48 -16.73 -14.63
C TYR A 204 7.13 -16.97 -15.33
N ASP A 205 6.13 -17.41 -14.56
CA ASP A 205 4.75 -17.58 -15.06
C ASP A 205 3.99 -16.25 -15.08
N ALA A 206 4.20 -15.49 -16.14
CA ALA A 206 3.48 -14.23 -16.37
C ALA A 206 1.96 -14.42 -16.48
N ALA A 207 1.49 -15.57 -17.00
CA ALA A 207 0.07 -15.83 -17.20
C ALA A 207 -0.67 -16.04 -15.87
N TYR A 208 -0.05 -16.72 -14.91
CA TYR A 208 -0.58 -16.88 -13.56
C TYR A 208 -0.75 -15.54 -12.85
N HIS A 209 0.30 -14.70 -12.81
CA HIS A 209 0.19 -13.39 -12.15
C HIS A 209 -0.75 -12.42 -12.90
N SER A 210 -0.86 -12.53 -14.23
CA SER A 210 -1.82 -11.72 -15.01
C SER A 210 -3.26 -12.00 -14.60
N LYS A 211 -3.63 -13.27 -14.37
CA LYS A 211 -4.96 -13.63 -13.87
C LYS A 211 -5.25 -13.06 -12.47
N LEU A 212 -4.25 -13.07 -11.58
CA LEU A 212 -4.39 -12.47 -10.24
C LEU A 212 -4.56 -10.95 -10.33
N PHE A 213 -3.79 -10.30 -11.21
CA PHE A 213 -3.91 -8.88 -11.49
C PHE A 213 -5.28 -8.52 -12.05
N GLU A 214 -5.77 -9.22 -13.08
CA GLU A 214 -7.08 -9.01 -13.69
C GLU A 214 -8.20 -9.09 -12.64
N LYS A 215 -8.20 -10.14 -11.81
CA LYS A 215 -9.16 -10.31 -10.72
C LYS A 215 -9.15 -9.13 -9.74
N SER A 216 -7.94 -8.66 -9.39
CA SER A 216 -7.77 -7.52 -8.48
C SER A 216 -8.25 -6.22 -9.13
N PHE A 217 -7.91 -6.00 -10.40
CA PHE A 217 -8.27 -4.81 -11.16
C PHE A 217 -9.77 -4.71 -11.43
N GLU A 218 -10.43 -5.81 -11.78
CA GLU A 218 -11.89 -5.88 -11.90
C GLU A 218 -12.59 -5.54 -10.58
N THR A 219 -12.11 -6.11 -9.47
CA THR A 219 -12.70 -5.84 -8.14
C THR A 219 -12.47 -4.38 -7.73
N HIS A 220 -11.30 -3.82 -8.03
CA HIS A 220 -11.00 -2.40 -7.82
C HIS A 220 -12.00 -1.51 -8.57
N ASN A 221 -12.28 -1.81 -9.84
CA ASN A 221 -13.21 -1.02 -10.64
C ASN A 221 -14.66 -1.10 -10.11
N ARG A 222 -15.08 -2.25 -9.60
CA ARG A 222 -16.40 -2.38 -8.92
C ARG A 222 -16.53 -1.45 -7.72
N ILE A 223 -15.46 -1.26 -6.94
CA ILE A 223 -15.47 -0.41 -5.75
C ILE A 223 -15.35 1.07 -6.11
N TYR A 224 -14.43 1.43 -7.01
CA TYR A 224 -14.00 2.83 -7.18
C TYR A 224 -14.45 3.51 -8.48
N THR A 225 -14.90 2.76 -9.49
CA THR A 225 -15.33 3.35 -10.78
C THR A 225 -16.77 3.01 -11.15
N GLY A 226 -17.37 2.00 -10.52
CA GLY A 226 -18.76 1.59 -10.73
C GLY A 226 -19.05 0.99 -12.11
N LYS A 227 -18.02 0.68 -12.92
CA LYS A 227 -18.17 0.10 -14.27
C LYS A 227 -17.25 -1.11 -14.47
N PRO A 228 -17.77 -2.27 -14.92
CA PRO A 228 -16.94 -3.37 -15.41
C PRO A 228 -16.13 -2.94 -16.63
N ILE A 229 -14.90 -3.46 -16.80
CA ILE A 229 -14.01 -3.12 -17.93
C ILE A 229 -14.64 -3.48 -19.28
N SER A 230 -15.51 -4.49 -19.31
CA SER A 230 -16.28 -4.86 -20.51
C SER A 230 -17.15 -3.73 -21.06
N GLU A 231 -17.39 -2.67 -20.29
CA GLU A 231 -18.19 -1.50 -20.67
C GLU A 231 -17.35 -0.22 -20.87
N LEU A 232 -16.03 -0.29 -20.69
CA LEU A 232 -15.13 0.87 -20.77
C LEU A 232 -14.34 0.97 -22.08
N GLY A 233 -14.80 0.32 -23.15
CA GLY A 233 -14.39 0.55 -24.53
C GLY A 233 -12.88 0.62 -24.77
N THR A 234 -12.27 -0.53 -25.07
CA THR A 234 -11.01 -0.56 -25.83
C THR A 234 -11.26 -0.14 -27.28
#